data_AF-A0A7J4CRS8-F1
#
_entry.id   AF-A0A7J4CRS8-F1
#
_cell.length_a   1.000
_cell.length_b   1.000
_cell.length_c   1.000
_cell.angle_alpha   90.00
_cell.angle_beta   90.00
_cell.angle_gamma   90.00
#
_symmetry.space_group_name_H-M   'P 1'
#
loop_
_entity.id
_entity.type
_entity.pdbx_description
1 polymer ?
#
loop_
_entity_poly.entity_id
_entity_poly.type
_entity_poly.pdbx_seq_one_letter_code
_entity_poly.pdbx_strand_id
1 'polypeptide(L)'
;MVSTGITPSGIFHIGHIREILTGDMLTRAALDAGMEVEMIFIIDTADPLRKVYDFLAPEFENYIGHPIGAIPAPDGAGKPSEGGNYGEHFLSPFVEA
;
A
#
# COMPACT_ATOMS: atom_id res chain seq x y z
N MET A 1 -11.64 -11.75 14.05
CA MET A 1 -10.88 -11.16 12.92
C MET A 1 -10.19 -9.90 13.40
N VAL A 2 -8.93 -9.72 13.04
CA VAL A 2 -8.17 -8.48 13.22
C VAL A 2 -7.85 -7.94 11.82
N SER A 3 -8.06 -6.65 11.59
CA SER A 3 -7.83 -6.04 10.28
C SER A 3 -6.85 -4.88 10.39
N THR A 4 -5.98 -4.77 9.39
CA THR A 4 -5.03 -3.68 9.17
C THR A 4 -5.10 -3.27 7.71
N GLY A 5 -4.85 -2.00 7.40
CA GLY A 5 -5.05 -1.48 6.04
C GLY A 5 -3.98 -0.48 5.63
N ILE A 6 -3.67 -0.45 4.34
CA ILE A 6 -2.80 0.56 3.77
C ILE A 6 -3.20 0.94 2.35
N THR A 7 -3.13 2.23 2.09
CA THR A 7 -3.07 2.79 0.73
C THR A 7 -1.60 2.86 0.29
N PRO A 8 -1.14 2.07 -0.71
CA PRO A 8 0.22 2.11 -1.22
C PRO A 8 0.46 3.39 -2.07
N SER A 9 0.34 4.55 -1.44
CA SER A 9 0.42 5.87 -2.09
C SER A 9 1.86 6.34 -2.34
N GLY A 10 2.86 5.55 -1.93
CA GLY A 10 4.28 5.84 -2.06
C GLY A 10 5.14 4.84 -1.28
N ILE A 11 6.41 5.18 -1.06
CA ILE A 11 7.37 4.32 -0.35
C ILE A 11 6.84 3.95 1.04
N PHE A 12 6.87 2.65 1.36
CA PHE A 12 6.52 2.18 2.69
C PHE A 12 7.49 2.72 3.74
N HIS A 13 6.96 3.35 4.78
CA HIS A 13 7.74 3.84 5.92
C HIS A 13 7.38 3.07 7.20
N ILE A 14 8.19 3.22 8.24
CA ILE A 14 8.01 2.52 9.54
C ILE A 14 6.62 2.74 10.16
N GLY A 15 5.95 3.86 9.89
CA GLY A 15 4.59 4.11 10.32
C GLY A 15 3.57 3.07 9.82
N HIS A 16 3.75 2.55 8.60
CA HIS A 16 2.90 1.51 8.02
C HIS A 16 3.12 0.17 8.74
N ILE A 17 4.38 -0.12 9.07
CA ILE A 17 4.75 -1.34 9.79
C ILE A 17 4.14 -1.36 11.19
N ARG A 18 4.02 -0.20 11.86
CA ARG A 18 3.45 -0.12 13.21
C ARG A 18 2.04 -0.70 13.29
N GLU A 19 1.18 -0.38 12.31
CA GLU A 19 -0.19 -0.88 12.29
C GLU A 19 -0.23 -2.40 12.10
N ILE A 20 0.53 -2.90 11.12
CA ILE A 20 0.64 -4.33 10.81
C ILE A 20 1.14 -5.11 12.03
N LEU A 21 2.21 -4.65 12.68
CA LEU A 21 2.76 -5.29 13.88
C LEU A 21 1.77 -5.29 15.04
N THR A 22 1.01 -4.20 15.22
CA THR A 22 -0.01 -4.13 16.27
C THR A 22 -1.12 -5.16 16.00
N GLY A 23 -1.55 -5.29 14.75
CA GLY A 23 -2.52 -6.30 14.34
C GLY A 23 -2.03 -7.74 14.56
N ASP A 24 -0.78 -8.02 14.20
CA ASP A 24 -0.14 -9.33 14.40
C ASP A 24 -0.05 -9.68 15.90
N MET A 25 0.39 -8.74 16.74
CA MET A 25 0.48 -8.94 18.19
C MET A 25 -0.89 -9.25 18.81
N LEU A 26 -1.94 -8.53 18.41
CA LEU A 26 -3.31 -8.78 18.88
C LEU A 26 -3.84 -10.13 18.40
N THR A 27 -3.54 -10.51 17.16
CA THR A 27 -3.93 -11.80 16.59
C THR A 27 -3.28 -12.94 17.37
N ARG A 28 -1.97 -12.86 17.63
CA ARG A 28 -1.25 -13.87 18.43
C ARG A 28 -1.81 -13.98 19.84
N ALA A 29 -2.05 -12.86 20.52
CA ALA A 29 -2.61 -12.86 21.87
C ALA A 29 -4.02 -13.50 21.92
N ALA A 30 -4.84 -13.29 20.89
CA ALA A 30 -6.17 -13.91 20.80
C ALA A 30 -6.07 -15.43 20.51
N LEU A 31 -5.14 -15.85 19.64
CA LEU A 31 -4.86 -17.27 19.42
C LEU A 31 -4.37 -17.96 20.71
N ASP A 32 -3.46 -17.33 21.45
CA ASP A 32 -2.95 -17.82 22.73
C ASP A 32 -4.05 -17.93 23.80
N ALA A 33 -5.10 -17.12 23.69
CA ALA A 33 -6.30 -17.19 24.53
C ALA A 33 -7.32 -18.26 24.08
N GLY A 34 -7.01 -19.06 23.05
CA GLY A 34 -7.89 -20.12 22.54
C GLY A 34 -9.03 -19.63 21.65
N MET A 35 -8.93 -18.40 21.12
CA MET A 35 -9.94 -17.84 20.21
C MET A 35 -9.63 -18.23 18.76
N GLU A 36 -10.67 -18.50 17.97
CA GLU A 36 -10.55 -18.59 16.52
C GLU A 36 -10.48 -17.17 15.92
N VAL A 37 -9.32 -16.81 15.38
CA VAL A 37 -9.07 -15.48 14.81
C VAL A 37 -8.17 -15.58 13.58
N GLU A 38 -8.45 -14.73 12.61
CA GLU A 38 -7.59 -14.48 11.45
C GLU A 38 -7.18 -13.01 11.40
N MET A 39 -5.99 -12.77 10.85
CA MET A 39 -5.51 -11.44 10.50
C MET A 39 -5.74 -11.18 9.01
N ILE A 40 -6.35 -10.05 8.70
CA ILE A 40 -6.53 -9.58 7.32
C ILE A 40 -5.73 -8.30 7.12
N PHE A 41 -4.88 -8.30 6.10
CA PHE A 41 -4.16 -7.12 5.64
C PHE A 41 -4.76 -6.64 4.32
N ILE A 42 -5.30 -5.42 4.33
CA ILE A 42 -6.05 -4.83 3.23
C ILE A 42 -5.14 -3.85 2.49
N ILE A 43 -5.10 -3.98 1.17
CA ILE A 43 -4.43 -3.01 0.28
C ILE A 43 -5.51 -2.18 -0.42
N ASP A 44 -5.59 -0.90 -0.07
CA ASP A 44 -6.60 0.02 -0.58
C ASP A 44 -6.17 0.64 -1.91
N THR A 45 -6.14 -0.17 -2.97
CA THR A 45 -5.78 0.32 -4.32
C THR A 45 -6.88 1.12 -5.01
N ALA A 46 -8.10 1.11 -4.45
CA ALA A 46 -9.22 1.92 -4.93
C ALA A 46 -9.07 3.41 -4.58
N ASP A 47 -8.23 3.74 -3.61
CA ASP A 47 -8.00 5.10 -3.18
C ASP A 47 -7.41 5.96 -4.31
N PRO A 48 -7.82 7.24 -4.42
CA PRO A 48 -7.35 8.10 -5.48
C PRO A 48 -5.93 8.61 -5.24
N LEU A 49 -5.17 8.80 -6.32
CA LEU A 49 -3.96 9.63 -6.27
C LEU A 49 -4.35 11.07 -5.86
N ARG A 50 -3.89 11.50 -4.69
CA ARG A 50 -4.33 12.79 -4.09
C ARG A 50 -3.60 14.01 -4.65
N LYS A 51 -2.36 13.84 -5.07
CA LYS A 51 -1.47 14.88 -5.62
C LYS A 51 -0.28 14.24 -6.31
N VAL A 52 0.47 15.03 -7.08
CA VAL A 52 1.82 14.65 -7.52
C VAL A 52 2.78 14.83 -6.34
N TYR A 53 3.47 13.75 -5.95
CA TYR A 53 4.49 13.76 -4.91
C TYR A 53 5.87 14.06 -5.51
N ASP A 54 6.84 14.47 -4.69
CA ASP A 54 8.17 14.90 -5.15
C ASP A 54 8.96 13.82 -5.92
N PHE A 55 8.59 12.54 -5.74
CA PHE A 55 9.19 11.40 -6.45
C PHE A 55 8.49 11.07 -7.79
N LEU A 56 7.41 11.79 -8.13
CA LEU A 56 6.67 11.62 -9.38
C LEU A 56 6.93 12.78 -10.33
N ALA A 57 6.99 12.46 -11.62
CA ALA A 57 7.10 13.46 -12.67
C ALA A 57 5.74 14.19 -12.88
N PRO A 58 5.74 15.43 -13.40
CA PRO A 58 4.52 16.23 -13.59
C PRO A 58 3.44 15.56 -14.44
N GLU A 59 3.80 14.62 -15.31
CA GLU A 59 2.89 13.81 -16.12
C GLU A 59 1.82 13.09 -15.28
N PHE A 60 2.08 12.83 -13.99
CA PHE A 60 1.13 12.25 -13.05
C PHE A 60 -0.04 13.17 -12.67
N GLU A 61 -0.01 14.47 -13.02
CA GLU A 61 -1.17 15.37 -12.84
C GLU A 61 -2.42 14.84 -13.53
N ASN A 62 -2.26 14.16 -14.68
CA ASN A 62 -3.37 13.56 -15.43
C ASN A 62 -4.08 12.42 -14.68
N TYR A 63 -3.43 11.85 -13.66
CA TYR A 63 -3.94 10.71 -12.89
C TYR A 63 -4.45 11.10 -11.51
N ILE A 64 -4.41 12.38 -11.11
CA ILE A 64 -5.00 12.83 -9.85
C ILE A 64 -6.50 12.47 -9.85
N GLY A 65 -6.97 11.95 -8.72
CA GLY A 65 -8.35 11.49 -8.55
C GLY A 65 -8.64 10.09 -9.08
N HIS A 66 -7.71 9.46 -9.81
CA HIS A 66 -7.88 8.09 -10.30
C HIS A 66 -7.42 7.07 -9.25
N PRO A 67 -8.08 5.90 -9.15
CA PRO A 67 -7.65 4.82 -8.26
C PRO A 67 -6.21 4.41 -8.52
N ILE A 68 -5.37 4.32 -7.48
CA ILE A 68 -3.95 3.99 -7.64
C ILE A 68 -3.71 2.58 -8.22
N GLY A 69 -4.67 1.66 -8.09
CA GLY A 69 -4.63 0.35 -8.76
C GLY A 69 -4.90 0.41 -10.28
N ALA A 70 -5.32 1.56 -10.80
CA ALA A 70 -5.71 1.74 -12.19
C ALA A 70 -4.83 2.76 -12.95
N ILE A 71 -3.73 3.22 -12.35
CA ILE A 71 -2.80 4.18 -12.95
C ILE A 71 -1.42 3.52 -13.17
N PRO A 72 -0.65 3.95 -14.17
CA PRO A 72 0.65 3.35 -14.49
C PRO A 72 1.64 3.48 -13.33
N ALA A 73 2.51 2.48 -13.20
CA ALA A 73 3.66 2.54 -12.30
C ALA A 73 4.66 3.62 -12.73
N PRO A 74 5.34 4.30 -11.80
CA PRO A 74 6.45 5.18 -12.14
C PRO A 74 7.70 4.38 -12.58
N ASP A 75 8.46 4.91 -13.54
CA ASP A 75 9.78 4.42 -13.92
C ASP A 75 10.89 4.99 -13.00
N GLY A 76 12.15 4.68 -13.32
CA GLY A 76 13.30 5.18 -12.56
C GLY A 76 13.50 6.71 -12.59
N ALA A 77 12.79 7.43 -13.46
CA ALA A 77 12.76 8.88 -13.53
C ALA A 77 11.45 9.47 -12.95
N GLY A 78 10.60 8.63 -12.35
CA GLY A 78 9.30 9.03 -11.79
C GLY A 78 8.20 9.25 -12.83
N LYS A 79 8.43 8.89 -14.10
CA LYS A 79 7.46 9.06 -15.20
C LYS A 79 6.53 7.85 -15.29
N PRO A 80 5.30 8.03 -15.80
CA PRO A 80 4.40 6.91 -16.10
C PRO A 80 5.08 5.89 -17.03
N SER A 81 5.04 4.62 -16.64
CA SER A 81 5.61 3.50 -17.40
C SER A 81 4.53 2.56 -17.92
N GLU A 82 4.87 1.78 -18.95
CA GLU A 82 4.02 0.72 -19.50
C GLU A 82 4.08 -0.59 -18.67
N GLY A 83 4.93 -0.65 -17.64
CA GLY A 83 5.28 -1.87 -16.91
C GLY A 83 4.69 -1.95 -15.51
N GLY A 84 3.39 -2.24 -15.42
CA GLY A 84 2.68 -2.46 -14.15
C GLY A 84 1.84 -1.27 -13.68
N ASN A 85 1.22 -1.41 -12.49
CA ASN A 85 0.40 -0.35 -11.89
C ASN A 85 1.05 0.25 -10.64
N TYR A 86 0.66 1.48 -10.31
CA TYR A 86 1.22 2.25 -9.20
C TYR A 86 1.06 1.56 -7.85
N GLY A 87 -0.12 0.98 -7.57
CA GLY A 87 -0.37 0.27 -6.32
C GLY A 87 0.59 -0.89 -6.09
N GLU A 88 0.81 -1.72 -7.12
CA GLU A 88 1.76 -2.83 -7.07
C GLU A 88 3.20 -2.34 -6.93
N HIS A 89 3.60 -1.32 -7.69
CA HIS A 89 4.98 -0.79 -7.65
C HIS A 89 5.44 -0.45 -6.23
N PHE A 90 4.57 0.19 -5.44
CA PHE A 90 4.91 0.56 -4.05
C PHE A 90 4.65 -0.55 -3.04
N LEU A 91 3.84 -1.56 -3.38
CA LEU A 91 3.56 -2.72 -2.54
C LEU A 91 4.65 -3.80 -2.65
N SER A 92 5.19 -4.07 -3.85
CA SER A 92 6.10 -5.19 -4.08
C SER A 92 7.30 -5.26 -3.13
N PRO A 93 8.01 -4.15 -2.81
CA PRO A 93 9.12 -4.21 -1.86
C PRO A 93 8.72 -4.66 -0.45
N PHE A 94 7.46 -4.47 -0.06
CA PHE A 94 6.94 -4.93 1.23
C PHE A 94 6.60 -6.42 1.21
N VAL A 95 6.11 -6.95 0.09
CA VAL A 95 5.71 -8.37 -0.05
C VAL A 95 6.90 -9.28 -0.31
N GLU A 96 7.94 -8.78 -0.98
CA GLU A 96 9.14 -9.56 -1.35
C GLU A 96 10.21 -9.61 -0.24
N ALA A 97 10.07 -8.82 0.82
CA ALA A 97 11.00 -8.75 1.95
C ALA A 97 10.82 -9.89 2.96
#